data_AF-A0A5D6YBW3-F1
#
_entry.id   AF-A0A5D6YBW3-F1
#
_cell.length_a   1.000
_cell.length_b   1.000
_cell.length_c   1.000
_cell.angle_alpha   90.00
_cell.angle_beta   90.00
_cell.angle_gamma   90.00
#
_symmetry.space_group_name_H-M   'P 1'
#
loop_
_entity.id
_entity.type
_entity.pdbx_description
1 polymer ?
#
loop_
_entity_poly.entity_id
_entity_poly.type
_entity_poly.pdbx_seq_one_letter_code
_entity_poly.pdbx_strand_id
1 'polypeptide(L)'
;LEETHGSAADAGQSEQLESVDDPINTHFICFSHVDGHLYELDGRKKFPINHGPTTQESLLKDACGVIQGFMARDEGEIRFTILALAAAPADDDN
;
A
#
# COMPACT_ATOMS: atom_id res chain seq x y z
N LEU A 1 -15.57 -7.03 -9.70
CA LEU A 1 -14.59 -6.10 -9.07
C LEU A 1 -15.31 -5.11 -8.18
N GLU A 2 -16.24 -4.32 -8.71
CA GLU A 2 -17.05 -3.37 -7.92
C GLU A 2 -17.86 -4.04 -6.81
N GLU A 3 -18.62 -5.10 -7.13
CA GLU A 3 -19.36 -5.89 -6.13
C GLU A 3 -18.44 -6.47 -5.04
N THR A 4 -17.36 -7.13 -5.44
CA THR A 4 -16.36 -7.70 -4.53
C THR A 4 -15.70 -6.62 -3.65
N HIS A 5 -15.46 -5.43 -4.20
CA HIS A 5 -14.94 -4.29 -3.45
C HIS A 5 -15.95 -3.81 -2.41
N GLY A 6 -17.22 -3.67 -2.78
CA GLY A 6 -18.30 -3.32 -1.85
C GLY A 6 -18.41 -4.31 -0.69
N SER A 7 -18.46 -5.61 -0.98
CA SER A 7 -18.51 -6.63 0.08
C SER A 7 -17.28 -6.61 1.00
N ALA A 8 -16.09 -6.31 0.46
CA ALA A 8 -14.88 -6.19 1.27
C ALA A 8 -14.89 -4.93 2.17
N ALA A 9 -15.50 -3.84 1.70
CA ALA A 9 -15.67 -2.61 2.47
C ALA A 9 -16.60 -2.80 3.69
N ASP A 10 -17.55 -3.72 3.61
CA ASP A 10 -18.50 -4.06 4.68
C ASP A 10 -17.93 -5.06 5.71
N ALA A 11 -16.90 -5.84 5.34
CA ALA A 11 -16.38 -6.94 6.17
C ALA A 11 -15.38 -6.50 7.27
N GLY A 12 -15.12 -5.20 7.40
CA GLY A 12 -14.16 -4.64 8.35
C GLY A 12 -14.61 -4.63 9.81
N GLN A 13 -13.70 -4.24 10.72
CA GLN A 13 -13.99 -4.06 12.14
C GLN A 13 -14.54 -2.66 12.49
N SER A 14 -14.55 -1.75 11.53
CA SER A 14 -15.06 -0.38 11.66
C SER A 14 -16.38 -0.24 10.92
N GLU A 15 -17.26 0.63 11.44
CA GLU A 15 -18.44 1.05 10.69
C GLU A 15 -18.02 1.74 9.38
N GLN A 16 -18.83 1.56 8.34
CA GLN A 16 -18.69 2.29 7.08
C GLN A 16 -19.10 3.76 7.23
N LEU A 17 -18.65 4.59 6.29
CA LEU A 17 -19.13 5.97 6.19
C LEU A 17 -20.64 5.98 5.92
N GLU A 18 -21.36 6.97 6.45
CA GLU A 18 -22.81 7.07 6.26
C GLU A 18 -23.15 7.45 4.80
N SER A 19 -22.27 8.23 4.16
CA SER A 19 -22.42 8.69 2.78
C SER A 19 -21.15 8.51 1.95
N VAL A 20 -21.34 8.29 0.65
CA VAL A 20 -20.25 8.27 -0.35
C VAL A 20 -19.57 9.64 -0.51
N ASP A 21 -20.24 10.71 -0.08
CA ASP A 21 -19.72 12.08 -0.14
C ASP A 21 -18.93 12.48 1.13
N ASP A 22 -18.87 11.60 2.14
CA ASP A 22 -18.10 11.87 3.36
C ASP A 22 -16.60 11.98 3.04
N PRO A 23 -15.86 12.86 3.72
CA PRO A 23 -14.47 13.16 3.36
C PRO A 23 -13.54 11.97 3.60
N ILE A 24 -12.95 11.47 2.50
CA ILE A 24 -11.90 10.44 2.53
C ILE A 24 -10.54 11.13 2.64
N ASN A 25 -9.90 10.94 3.79
CA ASN A 25 -8.63 11.60 4.12
C ASN A 25 -7.39 10.72 3.87
N THR A 26 -7.57 9.44 3.54
CA THR A 26 -6.50 8.47 3.33
C THR A 26 -6.47 7.98 1.88
N HIS A 27 -5.31 7.49 1.44
CA HIS A 27 -5.11 7.02 0.07
C HIS A 27 -4.17 5.83 0.05
N PHE A 28 -4.48 4.82 -0.77
CA PHE A 28 -3.62 3.66 -0.96
C PHE A 28 -2.73 3.85 -2.18
N ILE A 29 -1.45 3.51 -2.01
CA ILE A 29 -0.46 3.39 -3.09
C ILE A 29 0.22 2.02 -2.98
N CYS A 30 0.78 1.55 -4.09
CA CYS A 30 1.48 0.26 -4.13
C CYS A 30 2.95 0.43 -4.54
N PHE A 31 3.83 -0.33 -3.91
CA PHE A 31 5.24 -0.44 -4.29
C PHE A 31 5.50 -1.82 -4.88
N SER A 32 6.15 -1.88 -6.05
CA SER A 32 6.44 -3.15 -6.72
C SER A 32 7.83 -3.15 -7.35
N HIS A 33 8.45 -4.33 -7.38
CA HIS A 33 9.67 -4.59 -8.12
C HIS A 33 9.31 -5.01 -9.55
N VAL A 34 9.76 -4.23 -10.54
CA VAL A 34 9.57 -4.51 -11.97
C VAL A 34 10.89 -4.23 -12.70
N ASP A 35 11.39 -5.21 -13.45
CA ASP A 35 12.62 -5.11 -14.25
C ASP A 35 13.81 -4.51 -13.47
N GLY A 36 14.02 -4.96 -12.23
CA GLY A 36 15.14 -4.51 -11.38
C GLY A 36 14.95 -3.14 -10.73
N HIS A 37 13.75 -2.56 -10.79
CA HIS A 37 13.47 -1.22 -10.26
C HIS A 37 12.27 -1.21 -9.32
N LEU A 38 12.33 -0.31 -8.34
CA LEU A 38 11.26 -0.02 -7.40
C LEU A 38 10.31 1.01 -8.01
N TYR A 39 9.06 0.62 -8.25
CA TYR A 39 8.02 1.50 -8.74
C TYR A 39 6.97 1.79 -7.68
N GLU A 40 6.62 3.06 -7.54
CA GLU A 40 5.42 3.52 -6.86
C GLU A 40 4.28 3.66 -7.87
N LEU A 41 3.16 3.01 -7.56
CA LEU A 41 1.93 2.97 -8.34
C LEU A 41 0.84 3.73 -7.58
N ASP A 42 0.61 4.97 -8.00
CA ASP A 42 -0.41 5.86 -7.47
C ASP A 42 -1.37 6.27 -8.60
N GLY A 43 -2.63 5.84 -8.51
CA GLY A 43 -3.67 6.15 -9.51
C GLY A 43 -4.01 7.63 -9.63
N ARG A 44 -3.60 8.48 -8.67
CA ARG A 44 -3.77 9.94 -8.74
C ARG A 44 -2.66 10.62 -9.54
N LYS A 45 -1.57 9.90 -9.87
CA LYS A 45 -0.46 10.40 -10.68
C LYS A 45 -0.64 10.01 -12.15
N LYS A 46 0.04 10.75 -13.04
CA LYS A 46 -0.03 10.51 -14.50
C LYS A 46 0.67 9.24 -14.94
N PHE A 47 1.66 8.78 -14.18
CA PHE A 47 2.51 7.63 -14.52
C PHE A 47 3.16 7.06 -13.25
N PRO A 48 3.63 5.80 -13.28
CA PRO A 48 4.44 5.20 -12.22
C PRO A 48 5.67 6.04 -11.90
N ILE A 49 6.05 6.11 -10.62
CA ILE A 49 7.28 6.79 -10.19
C ILE A 49 8.35 5.74 -9.93
N ASN A 50 9.47 5.83 -10.65
CA ASN A 50 10.63 4.97 -10.45
C ASN A 50 11.51 5.56 -9.33
N HIS A 51 11.73 4.79 -8.27
CA HIS A 51 12.54 5.16 -7.10
C HIS A 51 13.97 4.60 -7.16
N GLY A 52 14.35 3.97 -8.26
CA GLY A 52 15.68 3.43 -8.51
C GLY A 52 15.76 1.90 -8.44
N PRO A 53 16.98 1.34 -8.45
CA PRO A 53 17.19 -0.10 -8.46
C PRO A 53 16.71 -0.79 -7.18
N THR A 54 16.18 -2.01 -7.32
CA THR A 54 15.81 -2.91 -6.21
C THR A 54 15.90 -4.37 -6.66
N THR A 55 15.76 -5.31 -5.74
CA THR A 55 15.59 -6.74 -6.04
C THR A 55 14.37 -7.30 -5.32
N GLN A 56 14.00 -8.54 -5.61
CA GLN A 56 12.91 -9.20 -4.90
C GLN A 56 13.18 -9.30 -3.39
N GLU A 57 14.44 -9.52 -3.01
CA GLU A 57 14.90 -9.69 -1.63
C GLU A 57 14.99 -8.36 -0.89
N SER A 58 15.33 -7.27 -1.58
CA SER A 58 15.45 -5.94 -0.99
C SER A 58 14.18 -5.09 -1.08
N LEU A 59 13.18 -5.51 -1.87
CA LEU A 59 11.94 -4.77 -2.12
C LEU A 59 11.31 -4.19 -0.86
N LEU A 60 11.12 -5.00 0.19
CA LEU A 60 10.50 -4.55 1.44
C LEU A 60 11.33 -3.42 2.09
N LYS A 61 12.65 -3.58 2.15
CA LYS A 61 13.56 -2.61 2.77
C LYS A 61 13.60 -1.31 1.96
N ASP A 62 13.70 -1.41 0.65
CA ASP A 62 13.82 -0.26 -0.24
C ASP A 62 12.50 0.53 -0.28
N ALA A 63 11.35 -0.16 -0.36
CA ALA A 63 10.03 0.46 -0.26
C ALA A 63 9.84 1.17 1.09
N CYS A 64 10.24 0.54 2.21
CA CYS A 64 10.21 1.18 3.53
C CYS A 64 11.05 2.46 3.58
N GLY A 65 12.20 2.49 2.89
CA GLY A 65 13.02 3.71 2.78
C GLY A 65 12.28 4.85 2.08
N VAL A 66 11.53 4.56 1.03
CA VAL A 66 10.66 5.56 0.37
C VAL A 66 9.51 5.98 1.29
N ILE A 67 8.84 5.04 1.94
CA ILE A 67 7.71 5.29 2.86
C ILE A 67 8.12 6.18 4.03
N GLN A 68 9.32 6.01 4.60
CA GLN A 68 9.85 6.91 5.62
C GLN A 68 9.91 8.36 5.13
N GLY A 69 10.23 8.57 3.85
CA GLY A 69 10.19 9.89 3.21
C GLY A 69 8.77 10.46 3.07
N PHE A 70 7.73 9.63 2.97
CA PHE A 70 6.33 10.09 3.02
C PHE A 70 5.97 10.53 4.44
N MET A 71 6.31 9.72 5.45
CA MET A 71 6.03 10.03 6.86
C MET A 71 6.74 11.31 7.32
N ALA A 72 8.00 11.52 6.90
CA ALA A 72 8.77 12.69 7.28
C ALA A 72 8.25 14.01 6.68
N ARG A 73 7.40 13.97 5.66
CA ARG A 73 6.83 15.19 5.03
C ARG A 73 5.66 15.78 5.83
N ASP A 74 5.04 14.99 6.70
CA ASP A 74 3.89 15.39 7.51
C ASP A 74 4.15 15.07 8.98
N GLU A 75 5.00 15.87 9.61
CA GLU A 75 5.42 15.68 10.99
C GLU A 75 4.20 15.70 11.94
N GLY A 76 3.99 14.60 12.67
CA GLY A 76 2.89 14.45 13.61
C GLY A 76 1.68 13.69 13.07
N GLU A 77 1.63 13.42 11.77
CA GLU A 77 0.65 12.50 11.19
C GLU A 77 1.02 11.05 11.57
N ILE A 78 0.04 10.30 12.06
CA ILE A 78 0.22 8.91 12.54
C ILE A 78 -0.65 7.90 11.79
N ARG A 79 -1.55 8.37 10.93
CA ARG A 79 -2.52 7.54 10.19
C ARG A 79 -1.89 6.88 8.96
N PHE A 80 -0.82 6.13 9.17
CA PHE A 80 -0.15 5.31 8.16
C PHE A 80 -0.35 3.82 8.46
N THR A 81 -0.67 3.06 7.42
CA THR A 81 -0.71 1.59 7.48
C THR A 81 0.13 1.02 6.35
N ILE A 82 0.98 0.04 6.65
CA ILE A 82 1.78 -0.68 5.66
C ILE A 82 1.35 -2.14 5.67
N LEU A 83 1.04 -2.67 4.49
CA LEU A 83 0.72 -4.08 4.28
C LEU A 83 1.71 -4.66 3.26
N ALA A 84 2.31 -5.79 3.60
CA ALA A 84 3.22 -6.51 2.71
C ALA A 84 2.53 -7.77 2.17
N LEU A 85 2.50 -7.94 0.85
CA LEU A 85 2.11 -9.19 0.22
C LEU A 85 3.33 -10.12 0.18
N ALA A 86 3.37 -11.07 1.12
CA ALA A 86 4.46 -12.03 1.26
C ALA A 86 3.97 -13.45 0.98
N ALA A 87 4.91 -14.36 0.69
CA ALA A 87 4.60 -15.79 0.65
C ALA A 87 4.00 -16.22 2.00
N ALA A 88 2.93 -17.03 1.95
CA ALA A 88 2.44 -17.68 3.15
C ALA A 88 3.56 -18.55 3.73
N PRO A 89 3.69 -18.63 5.06
CA PRO A 89 4.54 -19.65 5.66
C PRO A 89 4.11 -21.01 5.11
N ALA A 90 5.07 -21.86 4.75
CA ALA A 90 4.75 -23.23 4.40
C ALA A 90 4.04 -23.86 5.60
N ASP A 91 2.91 -24.52 5.37
CA ASP A 91 2.31 -25.37 6.38
C ASP A 91 3.35 -26.45 6.71
N ASP A 92 3.94 -26.38 7.90
CA ASP A 92 4.73 -27.48 8.46
C ASP A 92 3.73 -28.61 8.76
N ASP A 93 3.41 -29.40 7.75
CA ASP A 93 2.71 -30.67 7.89
C ASP A 93 3.58 -31.59 8.77
N ASN A 94 3.20 -31.74 10.04
CA ASN A 94 3.64 -32.81 10.93
C ASN A 94 2.49 -33.77 11.25
#